data_AF-A0A350PB88-F1
#
_entry.id   AF-A0A350PB88-F1
#
_cell.length_a   1.000
_cell.length_b   1.000
_cell.length_c   1.000
_cell.angle_alpha   90.00
_cell.angle_beta   90.00
_cell.angle_gamma   90.00
#
_symmetry.space_group_name_H-M   'P 1'
#
loop_
_entity.id
_entity.type
_entity.pdbx_description
1 polymer ?
#
loop_
_entity_poly.entity_id
_entity_poly.type
_entity_poly.pdbx_seq_one_letter_code
_entity_poly.pdbx_strand_id
1 'polypeptide(L)'
;MKKEILKKIEVLESGKLILILENKGQSYYQFVYREAAGVYWNPSLNGFISTEPKDWSYSKWFSHIVEVVNKTGIQLALSDNTEWIGLDSSDKEIILTEYSDQS
;
A
#
# COMPACT_ATOMS: atom_id res chain seq x y z
N MET A 1 12.37 6.98 -11.10
CA MET A 1 11.29 6.54 -10.19
C MET A 1 11.50 7.21 -8.83
N LYS A 2 10.42 7.65 -8.18
CA LYS A 2 10.44 8.28 -6.85
C LYS A 2 10.27 7.19 -5.80
N LYS A 3 11.21 7.06 -4.86
CA LYS A 3 11.07 6.13 -3.73
C LYS A 3 10.29 6.79 -2.59
N GLU A 4 9.33 6.06 -2.01
CA GLU A 4 8.58 6.44 -0.81
C GLU A 4 8.62 5.31 0.21
N ILE A 5 8.89 5.64 1.47
CA ILE A 5 8.98 4.66 2.55
C ILE A 5 7.60 4.51 3.20
N LEU A 6 7.19 3.25 3.41
CA LEU A 6 5.97 2.91 4.13
C LEU A 6 6.19 3.06 5.63
N LYS A 7 5.44 3.98 6.24
CA LYS A 7 5.35 4.12 7.69
C LYS A 7 4.50 3.02 8.30
N LYS A 8 3.36 2.72 7.66
CA LYS A 8 2.36 1.83 8.23
C LYS A 8 1.56 1.12 7.15
N ILE A 9 1.22 -0.13 7.43
CA ILE A 9 0.29 -0.96 6.68
C ILE A 9 -0.87 -1.27 7.62
N GLU A 10 -2.07 -0.79 7.28
CA GLU A 10 -3.22 -0.83 8.18
C GLU A 10 -4.46 -1.37 7.49
N VAL A 11 -5.14 -2.30 8.15
CA VAL A 11 -6.52 -2.68 7.83
C VAL A 11 -7.45 -1.77 8.61
N LEU A 12 -8.18 -0.91 7.91
CA LEU A 12 -9.12 0.03 8.52
C LEU A 12 -10.36 -0.71 9.04
N GLU A 13 -11.13 -0.07 9.92
CA GLU A 13 -12.42 -0.61 10.42
C GLU A 13 -13.41 -0.95 9.29
N SER A 14 -13.29 -0.25 8.15
CA SER A 14 -14.06 -0.54 6.93
C SER A 14 -13.65 -1.83 6.20
N GLY A 15 -12.63 -2.54 6.68
CA GLY A 15 -11.99 -3.69 6.03
C GLY A 15 -11.03 -3.32 4.91
N LYS A 16 -10.86 -2.05 4.53
CA LYS A 16 -9.94 -1.64 3.45
C LYS A 16 -8.49 -1.66 3.93
N LEU A 17 -7.58 -2.04 3.03
CA LEU A 17 -6.14 -1.95 3.26
C LEU A 17 -5.64 -0.55 2.87
N ILE A 18 -4.82 0.07 3.72
CA ILE A 18 -4.10 1.30 3.40
C ILE A 18 -2.59 1.15 3.63
N LEU A 19 -1.80 1.63 2.66
CA LEU A 19 -0.34 1.76 2.74
C LEU A 19 0.02 3.24 2.97
N ILE A 20 0.38 3.58 4.20
CA ILE A 20 0.66 4.95 4.65
C ILE A 20 2.14 5.26 4.51
N LEU A 21 2.46 6.40 3.91
CA LEU A 21 3.82 6.87 3.71
C LEU A 21 4.39 7.55 4.97
N GLU A 22 5.71 7.54 5.14
CA GLU A 22 6.39 8.37 6.16
C GLU A 22 6.24 9.87 5.87
N ASN A 23 6.26 10.23 4.59
CA ASN A 23 6.12 11.60 4.12
C ASN A 23 4.66 11.92 3.78
N LYS A 24 4.36 13.21 3.58
CA LYS A 24 3.00 13.68 3.20
C LYS A 24 2.58 13.31 1.77
N GLY A 25 3.41 12.58 1.02
CA GLY A 25 3.23 12.34 -0.40
C GLY A 25 3.30 13.63 -1.23
N GLN A 26 2.85 13.56 -2.49
CA GLN A 26 2.81 14.70 -3.40
C GLN A 26 1.42 14.87 -3.99
N SER A 27 1.05 16.10 -4.34
CA SER A 27 -0.31 16.43 -4.82
C SER A 27 -0.71 15.64 -6.07
N TYR A 28 0.25 15.24 -6.91
CA TYR A 28 -0.03 14.44 -8.10
C TYR A 28 -0.32 12.95 -7.81
N TYR A 29 -0.13 12.45 -6.58
CA TYR A 29 -0.46 11.07 -6.22
C TYR A 29 -1.96 10.80 -6.34
N GLN A 30 -2.79 11.84 -6.26
CA GLN A 30 -4.22 11.74 -6.53
C GLN A 30 -4.52 11.20 -7.94
N PHE A 31 -3.64 11.36 -8.92
CA PHE A 31 -3.87 10.87 -10.29
C PHE A 31 -3.67 9.35 -10.45
N VAL A 32 -3.34 8.63 -9.37
CA VAL A 32 -3.24 7.16 -9.36
C VAL A 32 -4.53 6.51 -9.86
N TYR A 33 -5.72 7.12 -9.66
CA TYR A 33 -7.01 6.61 -10.16
C TYR A 33 -7.03 6.35 -11.67
N ARG A 34 -6.17 7.01 -12.46
CA ARG A 34 -6.09 6.82 -13.91
C ARG A 34 -5.56 5.43 -14.28
N GLU A 35 -4.69 4.90 -13.44
CA GLU A 35 -4.17 3.55 -13.53
C GLU A 35 -4.95 2.57 -12.63
N ALA A 36 -5.67 3.08 -11.62
CA ALA A 36 -5.95 2.30 -10.42
C ALA A 36 -7.32 1.63 -10.36
N ALA A 37 -7.31 0.41 -10.88
CA ALA A 37 -8.27 -0.68 -10.67
C ALA A 37 -8.53 -0.98 -9.18
N GLY A 38 -9.25 -0.07 -8.50
CA GLY A 38 -9.62 -0.20 -7.09
C GLY A 38 -8.58 0.32 -6.08
N VAL A 39 -7.66 1.21 -6.49
CA VAL A 39 -6.70 1.86 -5.57
C VAL A 39 -6.84 3.38 -5.64
N TYR A 40 -6.78 4.06 -4.50
CA TYR A 40 -6.92 5.52 -4.42
C TYR A 40 -5.86 6.13 -3.52
N TRP A 41 -5.56 7.40 -3.73
CA TRP A 41 -4.79 8.18 -2.77
C TRP A 41 -5.73 8.78 -1.71
N ASN A 42 -5.43 8.54 -0.44
CA ASN A 42 -6.08 9.18 0.70
C ASN A 42 -5.17 10.29 1.25
N PRO A 43 -5.44 11.57 0.94
CA PRO A 43 -4.59 12.67 1.37
C PRO A 43 -4.66 12.95 2.88
N SER A 44 -5.73 12.55 3.57
CA SER A 44 -5.85 12.72 5.02
C SER A 44 -4.94 11.79 5.80
N LEU A 45 -4.71 10.58 5.27
CA LEU A 45 -3.85 9.56 5.87
C LEU A 45 -2.47 9.47 5.20
N ASN A 46 -2.23 10.23 4.13
CA ASN A 46 -1.03 10.16 3.29
C ASN A 46 -0.74 8.73 2.82
N GLY A 47 -1.76 8.03 2.31
CA GLY A 47 -1.62 6.62 1.95
C GLY A 47 -2.43 6.17 0.74
N PHE A 48 -2.00 5.07 0.14
CA PHE A 48 -2.71 4.40 -0.94
C PHE A 48 -3.68 3.37 -0.35
N ILE A 49 -4.97 3.49 -0.66
CA ILE A 49 -6.04 2.69 -0.07
C ILE A 49 -6.73 1.83 -1.13
N SER A 50 -7.06 0.58 -0.76
CA SER A 50 -7.86 -0.32 -1.58
C SER A 50 -9.35 0.06 -1.61
N THR A 51 -10.10 -0.48 -2.56
CA THR A 51 -11.54 -0.69 -2.41
C THR A 51 -11.84 -1.73 -1.33
N GLU A 52 -13.12 -1.92 -1.01
CA GLU A 52 -13.54 -3.02 -0.12
C GLU A 52 -12.99 -4.36 -0.63
N PRO A 53 -12.29 -5.14 0.21
CA PRO A 53 -11.84 -6.47 -0.15
C PRO A 53 -13.04 -7.40 -0.14
N LYS A 54 -13.56 -7.72 -1.33
CA LYS A 54 -14.63 -8.72 -1.46
C LYS A 54 -14.07 -10.12 -1.73
N ASP A 55 -12.95 -10.22 -2.45
CA ASP A 55 -12.44 -11.51 -2.95
C ASP A 55 -10.92 -11.74 -2.79
N TRP A 56 -10.16 -10.76 -2.30
CA TRP A 56 -8.70 -10.83 -2.19
C TRP A 56 -8.23 -10.73 -0.74
N SER A 57 -7.22 -11.53 -0.40
CA SER A 57 -6.47 -11.42 0.85
C SER A 57 -5.74 -10.07 0.95
N TYR A 58 -5.30 -9.69 2.15
CA TYR A 58 -4.57 -8.43 2.30
C TYR A 58 -3.19 -8.48 1.65
N SER A 59 -2.54 -9.65 1.62
CA SER A 59 -1.33 -9.89 0.83
C SER A 59 -1.52 -9.56 -0.66
N LYS A 60 -2.61 -10.04 -1.27
CA LYS A 60 -2.93 -9.75 -2.67
C LYS A 60 -3.21 -8.26 -2.90
N TRP A 61 -3.94 -7.62 -1.99
CA TRP A 61 -4.16 -6.18 -2.08
C TRP A 61 -2.87 -5.37 -1.92
N PHE A 62 -1.97 -5.78 -1.03
CA PHE A 62 -0.67 -5.15 -0.88
C PHE A 62 0.10 -5.19 -2.21
N SER A 63 0.26 -6.38 -2.79
CA SER A 63 0.98 -6.56 -4.06
C SER A 63 0.34 -5.76 -5.20
N HIS A 64 -0.99 -5.75 -5.29
CA HIS A 64 -1.72 -4.96 -6.28
C HIS A 64 -1.53 -3.44 -6.10
N ILE A 65 -1.61 -2.93 -4.86
CA ILE A 65 -1.36 -1.51 -4.59
C ILE A 65 0.06 -1.14 -5.02
N VAL A 66 1.07 -1.95 -4.67
CA VAL A 66 2.46 -1.67 -5.08
C VAL A 66 2.59 -1.67 -6.59
N GLU A 67 2.02 -2.64 -7.30
CA GLU A 67 2.09 -2.72 -8.76
C GLU A 67 1.48 -1.48 -9.43
N VAL A 68 0.28 -1.09 -8.99
CA VAL A 68 -0.44 0.08 -9.51
C VAL A 68 0.35 1.36 -9.24
N VAL A 69 0.87 1.52 -8.02
CA VAL A 69 1.65 2.70 -7.64
C VAL A 69 2.97 2.77 -8.44
N ASN A 70 3.62 1.62 -8.68
CA ASN A 70 4.84 1.53 -9.49
C ASN A 70 4.63 2.00 -10.95
N LYS A 71 3.47 1.69 -11.55
CA LYS A 71 3.11 2.18 -12.90
C LYS A 71 3.02 3.70 -12.98
N THR A 72 2.78 4.39 -11.86
CA THR A 72 2.80 5.86 -11.78
C THR A 72 4.20 6.45 -11.58
N GLY A 73 5.24 5.60 -11.55
CA GLY A 73 6.63 6.01 -11.35
C GLY A 73 7.07 6.16 -9.89
N ILE A 74 6.25 5.68 -8.94
CA ILE A 74 6.50 5.68 -7.50
C ILE A 74 6.83 4.27 -7.04
N GLN A 75 8.00 4.09 -6.43
CA GLN A 75 8.40 2.83 -5.81
C GLN A 75 8.15 2.90 -4.30
N LEU A 76 7.24 2.08 -3.81
CA LEU A 76 7.05 1.90 -2.37
C LEU A 76 8.18 1.03 -1.82
N ALA A 77 8.51 1.20 -0.55
CA ALA A 77 9.49 0.36 0.13
C ALA A 77 9.14 0.20 1.61
N LEU A 78 9.34 -1.01 2.12
CA LEU A 78 9.31 -1.28 3.55
C LEU A 78 10.58 -0.71 4.22
N SER A 79 10.48 -0.49 5.52
CA SER A 79 11.62 -0.25 6.39
C SER A 79 11.47 -1.07 7.67
N ASP A 80 12.54 -1.17 8.46
CA ASP A 80 12.52 -1.83 9.77
C ASP A 80 11.52 -1.17 10.75
N ASN A 81 11.11 0.07 10.46
CA ASN A 81 10.15 0.84 11.26
C ASN A 81 8.71 0.76 10.73
N THR A 82 8.45 0.00 9.65
CA THR A 82 7.09 -0.11 9.10
C THR A 82 6.18 -0.83 10.10
N GLU A 83 5.16 -0.12 10.57
CA GLU A 83 4.14 -0.64 11.49
C GLU A 83 3.08 -1.46 10.75
N TRP A 84 2.57 -2.50 11.40
CA TRP A 84 1.52 -3.39 10.85
C TRP A 84 0.34 -3.41 11.80
N ILE A 85 -0.85 -3.00 11.33
CA ILE A 85 -2.05 -2.89 12.16
C ILE A 85 -3.20 -3.62 11.49
N GLY A 86 -3.84 -4.55 12.21
CA GLY A 86 -5.04 -5.24 11.76
C GLY A 86 -4.82 -6.29 10.66
N LEU A 87 -3.58 -6.55 10.24
CA LEU A 87 -3.24 -7.71 9.42
C LEU A 87 -3.03 -8.95 10.29
N ASP A 88 -3.53 -10.09 9.83
CA ASP A 88 -3.17 -11.39 10.41
C ASP A 88 -1.70 -11.75 10.11
N SER A 89 -1.16 -12.71 10.86
CA SER A 89 0.23 -13.13 10.75
C SER A 89 0.54 -13.77 9.40
N SER A 90 -0.42 -14.50 8.80
CA SER A 90 -0.24 -15.17 7.50
C SER A 90 -0.05 -14.17 6.36
N ASP A 91 -0.91 -13.16 6.25
CA ASP A 91 -0.80 -12.13 5.21
C ASP A 91 0.49 -11.32 5.37
N LYS A 92 0.87 -10.99 6.62
CA LYS A 92 2.13 -10.30 6.90
C LYS A 92 3.35 -11.13 6.46
N GLU A 93 3.39 -12.42 6.80
CA GLU A 93 4.48 -13.31 6.42
C GLU A 93 4.61 -13.42 4.90
N ILE A 94 3.49 -13.60 4.19
CA ILE A 94 3.46 -13.62 2.72
C ILE A 94 4.05 -12.33 2.14
N ILE A 95 3.61 -11.17 2.64
CA ILE A 95 4.12 -9.88 2.15
C ILE A 95 5.63 -9.77 2.38
N LEU A 96 6.12 -10.13 3.57
CA LEU A 96 7.55 -10.04 3.87
C LEU A 96 8.38 -10.98 2.99
N THR A 97 7.89 -12.19 2.72
CA THR A 97 8.56 -13.14 1.82
C THR A 97 8.56 -12.63 0.38
N GLU A 98 7.41 -12.26 -0.17
CA GLU A 98 7.29 -11.88 -1.58
C GLU A 98 7.95 -10.52 -1.90
N TYR A 99 7.99 -9.61 -0.93
CA TYR A 99 8.47 -8.25 -1.15
C TYR A 99 9.96 -8.06 -0.87
N SER A 100 10.55 -8.90 -0.03
CA SER A 100 12.00 -8.88 0.22
C SER A 100 12.78 -9.33 -1.02
N ASP A 101 12.20 -10.18 -1.88
CA ASP A 101 12.82 -10.65 -3.13
C ASP A 101 12.82 -9.59 -4.26
N GLN A 102 12.09 -8.48 -4.10
CA GLN A 102 11.95 -7.41 -5.10
C GLN A 102 12.77 -6.14 -4.78
N SER A 103 13.52 -6.15 -3.67
CA SER A 103 14.23 -4.98 -3.11
C SER A 103 15.72 -4.94 -3.47
#